data_AF-A0A0P6XSJ7-F1
#
_entry.id   AF-A0A0P6XSJ7-F1
#
_cell.length_a   1.000
_cell.length_b   1.000
_cell.length_c   1.000
_cell.angle_alpha   90.00
_cell.angle_beta   90.00
_cell.angle_gamma   90.00
#
_symmetry.space_group_name_H-M   'P 1'
#
loop_
_entity.id
_entity.type
_entity.pdbx_description
1 polymer ?
#
loop_
_entity_poly.entity_id
_entity_poly.type
_entity_poly.pdbx_seq_one_letter_code
_entity_poly.pdbx_strand_id
1 'polypeptide(L)'
;MTQSSEFTVDYVESMGVRFSQKGVAHMEGGQRLWFVPKEKIRYVTLRHGYQAERPLVQTLFSAALILIGLYPLPHLILWAFAGGKAYDVEFLLLLLIPLGAWFLKDGLKRGLYFELTLVDEGRRKIPLQRPLEFVMLKWIITQAEALGYVINRGGEG
;
A
#
# COMPACT_ATOMS: atom_id res chain seq x y z
N MET A 1 43.17 10.65 3.05
CA MET A 1 43.07 9.71 4.19
C MET A 1 41.76 8.96 4.05
N THR A 2 41.87 7.70 3.68
CA THR A 2 40.81 6.69 3.60
C THR A 2 40.33 6.36 5.00
N GLN A 3 39.09 6.71 5.35
CA GLN A 3 38.37 6.04 6.43
C GLN A 3 37.39 5.06 5.79
N SER A 4 37.81 3.79 5.82
CA SER A 4 36.93 2.65 5.64
C SER A 4 35.95 2.64 6.80
N SER A 5 34.72 3.12 6.59
CA SER A 5 33.64 2.90 7.55
C SER A 5 33.24 1.42 7.47
N GLU A 6 33.62 0.65 8.48
CA GLU A 6 32.96 -0.62 8.78
C GLU A 6 31.45 -0.39 8.80
N PHE A 7 30.76 -0.97 7.83
CA PHE A 7 29.30 -1.04 7.82
C PHE A 7 28.87 -2.04 8.90
N THR A 8 28.79 -1.62 10.16
CA THR A 8 27.88 -2.26 11.11
C THR A 8 26.47 -1.97 10.62
N VAL A 9 25.87 -2.93 9.94
CA VAL A 9 24.50 -2.79 9.41
C VAL A 9 23.52 -2.92 10.59
N ASP A 10 23.44 -1.88 11.42
CA ASP A 10 22.50 -1.81 12.56
C ASP A 10 21.04 -1.91 12.09
N TYR A 11 20.79 -1.53 10.85
CA TYR A 11 19.52 -1.65 10.18
C TYR A 11 19.69 -1.77 8.65
N VAL A 12 18.76 -2.49 8.04
CA VAL A 12 18.61 -2.65 6.60
C VAL A 12 17.31 -1.96 6.22
N GLU A 13 17.40 -0.84 5.52
CA GLU A 13 16.24 -0.14 4.98
C GLU A 13 16.15 -0.35 3.48
N SER A 14 14.99 -0.81 3.02
CA SER A 14 14.69 -0.88 1.60
C SER A 14 13.19 -0.90 1.38
N MET A 15 12.74 -0.22 0.31
CA MET A 15 11.35 -0.28 -0.19
C MET A 15 10.26 0.13 0.81
N GLY A 16 10.58 1.04 1.75
CA GLY A 16 9.64 1.49 2.78
C GLY A 16 9.55 0.55 4.00
N VAL A 17 10.52 -0.35 4.15
CA VAL A 17 10.63 -1.25 5.31
C VAL A 17 12.06 -1.18 5.85
N ARG A 18 12.18 -1.00 7.16
CA ARG A 18 13.46 -1.01 7.87
C ARG A 18 13.51 -2.20 8.82
N PHE A 19 14.33 -3.19 8.50
CA PHE A 19 14.66 -4.30 9.39
C PHE A 19 15.84 -3.90 10.27
N SER A 20 15.75 -4.15 11.57
CA SER A 20 16.86 -3.95 12.51
C SER A 20 16.91 -5.11 13.50
N GLN A 21 17.98 -5.22 14.28
CA GLN A 21 18.02 -6.20 15.37
C GLN A 21 16.92 -5.97 16.43
N LYS A 22 16.44 -4.73 16.57
CA LYS A 22 15.39 -4.35 17.53
C LYS A 22 13.98 -4.67 17.04
N GLY A 23 13.76 -4.72 15.73
CA GLY A 23 12.43 -4.87 15.16
C GLY A 23 12.30 -4.36 13.72
N VAL A 24 11.06 -4.33 13.24
CA VAL A 24 10.71 -3.91 11.87
C VAL A 24 9.93 -2.60 11.92
N ALA A 25 10.38 -1.61 11.15
CA ALA A 25 9.71 -0.33 10.98
C ALA A 25 9.13 -0.19 9.58
N HIS A 26 7.94 0.39 9.48
CA HIS A 26 7.41 0.91 8.23
C HIS A 26 7.92 2.33 8.01
N MET A 27 8.52 2.55 6.84
CA MET A 27 9.11 3.81 6.42
C MET A 27 8.33 4.37 5.23
N GLU A 28 7.93 5.63 5.25
CA GLU A 28 7.35 6.34 4.10
C GLU A 28 8.07 7.67 3.90
N GLY A 29 8.61 7.89 2.69
CA GLY A 29 9.36 9.10 2.37
C GLY A 29 10.57 9.35 3.29
N GLY A 30 11.17 8.30 3.86
CA GLY A 30 12.28 8.40 4.84
C GLY A 30 11.83 8.67 6.28
N GLN A 31 10.53 8.80 6.54
CA GLN A 31 9.98 8.90 7.90
C GLN A 31 9.50 7.55 8.42
N ARG A 32 9.74 7.29 9.71
CA ARG A 32 9.26 6.09 10.39
C ARG A 32 7.79 6.28 10.78
N LEU A 33 6.87 5.66 10.03
CA LEU A 33 5.44 5.70 10.34
C LEU A 33 5.11 4.90 11.59
N TRP A 34 5.67 3.69 11.72
CA TRP A 34 5.46 2.85 12.90
C TRP A 34 6.55 1.77 13.02
N PHE A 35 6.69 1.20 14.22
CA PHE A 35 7.73 0.23 14.56
C PHE A 35 7.13 -0.92 15.37
N VAL A 36 7.47 -2.15 14.99
CA VAL A 36 7.11 -3.38 15.70
C VAL A 36 8.38 -4.02 16.27
N PRO A 37 8.46 -4.23 17.60
CA PRO A 37 9.59 -4.91 18.24
C PRO A 37 9.73 -6.36 17.74
N LYS A 38 10.97 -6.83 17.59
CA LYS A 38 11.27 -8.20 17.12
C LYS A 38 10.63 -9.28 17.99
N GLU A 39 10.58 -9.07 19.30
CA GLU A 39 9.97 -9.98 20.28
C GLU A 39 8.49 -10.25 20.00
N LYS A 40 7.79 -9.30 19.37
CA LYS A 40 6.38 -9.45 19.01
C LYS A 40 6.18 -10.11 17.65
N ILE A 41 7.24 -10.37 16.87
CA ILE A 41 7.16 -10.88 15.49
C ILE A 41 7.43 -12.39 15.50
N ARG A 42 6.42 -13.18 15.10
CA ARG A 42 6.55 -14.64 15.03
C ARG A 42 7.20 -15.10 13.73
N TYR A 43 6.73 -14.57 12.61
CA TYR A 43 7.27 -14.80 11.28
C TYR A 43 6.82 -13.68 10.33
N VAL A 44 7.62 -13.46 9.29
CA VAL A 44 7.36 -12.49 8.24
C VAL A 44 7.00 -13.24 6.97
N THR A 45 5.81 -13.04 6.42
CA THR A 45 5.42 -13.69 5.16
C THR A 45 5.44 -12.65 4.04
N LEU A 46 6.19 -12.90 2.99
CA LEU A 46 6.07 -12.11 1.76
C LEU A 46 4.86 -12.63 0.98
N ARG A 47 3.87 -11.77 0.74
CA ARG A 47 2.70 -12.09 -0.09
C ARG A 47 2.56 -11.09 -1.23
N HIS A 48 2.02 -11.55 -2.35
CA HIS A 48 1.59 -10.71 -3.46
C HIS A 48 0.07 -10.55 -3.39
N GLY A 49 -0.44 -9.32 -3.54
CA GLY A 49 -1.88 -9.09 -3.56
C GLY A 49 -2.27 -7.63 -3.37
N TYR A 50 -3.47 -7.38 -2.88
CA TYR A 50 -3.92 -6.02 -2.60
C TYR A 50 -3.18 -5.46 -1.39
N GLN A 51 -2.48 -4.32 -1.60
CA GLN A 51 -1.73 -3.63 -0.55
C GLN A 51 -2.63 -2.92 0.46
N ALA A 52 -3.87 -2.60 0.07
CA ALA A 52 -4.86 -2.02 0.96
C ALA A 52 -5.26 -2.99 2.08
N GLU A 53 -5.48 -2.48 3.29
CA GLU A 53 -5.97 -3.28 4.42
C GLU A 53 -7.38 -3.83 4.14
N ARG A 54 -8.22 -3.09 3.40
CA ARG A 54 -9.61 -3.45 3.05
C ARG A 54 -9.94 -3.11 1.59
N PRO A 55 -9.37 -3.83 0.61
CA PRO A 55 -9.52 -3.52 -0.82
C PRO A 55 -10.98 -3.57 -1.29
N LEU A 56 -11.78 -4.46 -0.70
CA LEU A 56 -13.18 -4.64 -1.06
C LEU A 56 -14.05 -3.45 -0.64
N VAL A 57 -13.83 -2.93 0.57
CA VAL A 57 -14.54 -1.75 1.09
C VAL A 57 -14.16 -0.51 0.29
N GLN A 58 -12.87 -0.33 -0.01
CA GLN A 58 -12.40 0.78 -0.82
C GLN A 58 -12.95 0.73 -2.25
N THR A 59 -12.98 -0.46 -2.85
CA THR A 59 -13.56 -0.67 -4.19
C THR A 59 -15.06 -0.34 -4.22
N LEU A 60 -15.82 -0.82 -3.24
CA LEU A 60 -17.26 -0.53 -3.13
C LEU A 60 -17.52 0.96 -2.92
N PHE A 61 -16.74 1.61 -2.06
CA PHE A 61 -16.86 3.04 -1.81
C PHE A 61 -16.54 3.86 -3.07
N SER A 62 -15.44 3.55 -3.75
CA SER A 62 -15.07 4.21 -5.01
C SER A 62 -16.11 3.99 -6.11
N ALA A 63 -16.66 2.78 -6.22
CA ALA A 63 -17.73 2.47 -7.18
C ALA A 63 -19.00 3.27 -6.88
N ALA A 64 -19.38 3.39 -5.61
CA ALA A 64 -20.52 4.21 -5.19
C ALA A 64 -20.32 5.69 -5.57
N LEU A 65 -19.12 6.25 -5.36
CA LEU A 65 -18.81 7.62 -5.76
C LEU A 65 -18.93 7.85 -7.27
N ILE A 66 -18.44 6.90 -8.07
CA ILE A 66 -18.54 6.96 -9.53
C ILE A 66 -20.01 6.89 -9.98
N LEU A 67 -20.81 5.99 -9.39
CA LEU A 67 -22.23 5.85 -9.71
C LEU A 67 -23.03 7.11 -9.37
N ILE A 68 -22.76 7.71 -8.21
CA ILE A 68 -23.39 8.98 -7.82
C ILE A 68 -22.98 10.09 -8.79
N GLY A 69 -21.71 10.15 -9.19
CA GLY A 69 -21.24 11.13 -10.17
C GLY A 69 -21.78 10.91 -11.58
N LEU A 70 -22.14 9.67 -11.95
CA LEU A 70 -22.77 9.32 -13.23
C LEU A 70 -24.24 9.71 -13.30
N TYR A 71 -24.93 9.81 -12.16
CA TYR A 71 -26.35 10.14 -12.07
C TYR A 71 -26.78 11.39 -12.87
N PRO A 72 -26.08 12.54 -12.82
CA PRO A 72 -26.47 13.74 -13.57
C PRO A 72 -26.21 13.66 -15.09
N LEU A 73 -25.42 12.68 -15.60
CA LEU A 73 -25.02 12.68 -17.01
C LEU A 73 -26.19 12.66 -18.00
N PRO A 74 -27.24 11.82 -17.85
CA PRO A 74 -28.35 11.80 -18.80
C PRO A 74 -29.07 13.16 -18.89
N HIS A 75 -29.25 13.83 -17.75
CA HIS A 75 -29.89 15.15 -17.71
C HIS A 75 -29.00 16.21 -18.35
N LEU A 76 -27.70 16.22 -18.07
CA LEU A 76 -26.76 17.15 -18.68
C LEU A 76 -26.59 16.94 -20.20
N ILE A 77 -26.63 15.69 -20.67
CA ILE A 77 -26.62 15.36 -22.10
C ILE A 77 -27.90 15.91 -22.76
N LEU A 78 -29.07 15.65 -22.17
CA LEU A 78 -30.34 16.18 -22.67
C LEU A 78 -30.34 17.72 -22.69
N TRP A 79 -29.84 18.36 -21.63
CA TRP A 79 -29.68 19.81 -21.55
C TRP A 79 -28.77 20.35 -22.66
N ALA A 80 -27.67 19.67 -22.97
CA ALA A 80 -26.74 20.09 -24.01
C ALA A 80 -27.33 20.01 -25.44
N PHE A 81 -28.22 19.05 -25.71
CA PHE A 81 -28.80 18.84 -27.04
C PHE A 81 -30.18 19.49 -27.24
N ALA A 82 -31.01 19.55 -26.19
CA ALA A 82 -32.38 20.04 -26.24
C ALA A 82 -32.58 21.39 -25.53
N GLY A 83 -31.55 21.90 -24.85
CA GLY A 83 -31.64 23.10 -24.01
C GLY A 83 -32.34 22.85 -22.68
N GLY A 84 -32.56 23.91 -21.89
CA GLY A 84 -33.22 23.85 -20.59
C GLY A 84 -32.41 24.49 -19.46
N LYS A 85 -32.64 24.06 -18.23
CA LYS A 85 -31.90 24.52 -17.03
C LYS A 85 -30.96 23.42 -16.56
N ALA A 86 -29.68 23.75 -16.42
CA ALA A 86 -28.73 22.94 -15.65
C ALA A 86 -28.64 23.48 -14.22
N TYR A 87 -28.34 22.61 -13.27
CA TYR A 87 -28.17 22.99 -11.87
C TYR A 87 -26.70 22.86 -11.46
N ASP A 88 -26.19 23.80 -10.66
CA ASP A 88 -24.80 23.81 -10.20
C ASP A 88 -24.42 22.50 -9.47
N VAL A 89 -25.38 21.88 -8.77
CA VAL A 89 -25.19 20.60 -8.07
C VAL A 89 -24.82 19.45 -9.02
N GLU A 90 -25.25 19.49 -10.28
CA GLU A 90 -24.97 18.44 -11.26
C GLU A 90 -23.49 18.44 -11.65
N PHE A 91 -22.89 19.63 -11.78
CA PHE A 91 -21.47 19.78 -12.02
C PHE A 91 -20.64 19.37 -10.81
N LEU A 92 -21.11 19.64 -9.58
CA LEU A 92 -20.46 19.16 -8.36
C LEU A 92 -20.49 17.63 -8.27
N LEU A 93 -21.60 17.00 -8.64
CA LEU A 93 -21.72 15.55 -8.66
C LEU A 93 -20.76 14.92 -9.70
N LEU A 94 -20.57 15.55 -10.86
CA LEU A 94 -19.60 15.08 -11.86
C LEU A 94 -18.16 15.03 -11.33
N LEU A 95 -17.77 15.90 -10.38
CA LEU A 95 -16.45 15.87 -9.75
C LEU A 95 -16.20 14.61 -8.91
N LEU A 96 -17.27 13.88 -8.53
CA LEU A 96 -17.14 12.61 -7.83
C LEU A 96 -16.61 11.49 -8.74
N ILE A 97 -16.77 11.61 -10.06
CA ILE A 97 -16.24 10.63 -11.03
C ILE A 97 -14.70 10.57 -10.98
N PRO A 98 -13.95 11.66 -11.25
CA PRO A 98 -12.49 11.63 -11.18
C PRO A 98 -11.99 11.32 -9.77
N LEU A 99 -12.68 11.77 -8.72
CA LEU A 99 -12.33 11.46 -7.34
C LEU A 99 -12.48 9.96 -7.03
N GLY A 100 -13.62 9.36 -7.39
CA GLY A 100 -13.87 7.93 -7.24
C GLY A 100 -12.92 7.09 -8.09
N ALA A 101 -12.61 7.52 -9.32
CA ALA A 101 -11.63 6.85 -10.17
C ALA A 101 -10.21 6.89 -9.59
N TRP A 102 -9.80 8.04 -9.02
CA TRP A 102 -8.53 8.15 -8.30
C TRP A 102 -8.48 7.20 -7.11
N PHE A 103 -9.54 7.19 -6.30
CA PHE A 103 -9.63 6.36 -5.11
C PHE A 103 -9.70 4.86 -5.44
N LEU A 104 -10.34 4.51 -6.57
CA LEU A 104 -10.36 3.16 -7.12
C LEU A 104 -8.96 2.74 -7.58
N LYS A 105 -8.24 3.62 -8.29
CA LYS A 105 -6.86 3.38 -8.72
C LYS A 105 -5.94 3.13 -7.53
N ASP A 106 -6.07 3.92 -6.46
CA ASP A 106 -5.29 3.73 -5.23
C ASP A 106 -5.68 2.43 -4.50
N GLY A 107 -6.97 2.09 -4.44
CA GLY A 107 -7.44 0.86 -3.79
C GLY A 107 -7.12 -0.43 -4.56
N LEU A 108 -7.00 -0.33 -5.88
CA LEU A 108 -6.59 -1.42 -6.77
C LEU A 108 -5.07 -1.53 -6.93
N LYS A 109 -4.25 -0.76 -6.20
CA LYS A 109 -2.80 -0.95 -6.18
C LYS A 109 -2.48 -2.36 -5.64
N ARG A 110 -2.28 -3.27 -6.58
CA ARG A 110 -1.76 -4.62 -6.37
C ARG A 110 -0.24 -4.50 -6.29
N GLY A 111 0.33 -5.09 -5.26
CA GLY A 111 1.77 -5.08 -5.06
C GLY A 111 2.18 -6.11 -4.03
N LEU A 112 3.48 -6.25 -3.84
CA LEU A 112 3.98 -7.09 -2.76
C LEU A 112 3.76 -6.38 -1.43
N TYR A 113 3.42 -7.15 -0.41
CA TYR A 113 3.33 -6.69 0.96
C TYR A 113 3.99 -7.72 1.88
N PHE A 114 4.64 -7.21 2.93
CA PHE A 114 5.12 -8.05 4.02
C PHE A 114 4.01 -8.18 5.06
N GLU A 115 3.50 -9.39 5.23
CA GLU A 115 2.57 -9.73 6.30
C GLU A 115 3.37 -10.14 7.54
N LEU A 116 3.40 -9.25 8.53
CA LEU A 116 3.93 -9.52 9.86
C LEU A 116 2.87 -10.25 10.67
N THR A 117 3.14 -11.50 11.04
CA THR A 117 2.30 -12.19 12.03
C THR A 117 2.87 -11.92 13.42
N LEU A 118 2.13 -11.17 14.23
CA LEU A 118 2.51 -10.87 15.60
C LEU A 118 2.04 -11.97 16.54
N VAL A 119 2.75 -12.12 17.68
CA VAL A 119 2.45 -13.12 18.71
C VAL A 119 1.13 -12.80 19.45
N ASP A 120 0.87 -11.52 19.73
CA ASP A 120 -0.23 -11.10 20.61
C ASP A 120 -1.36 -10.29 19.92
N GLU A 121 -1.09 -9.59 18.81
CA GLU A 121 -2.02 -8.62 18.21
C GLU A 121 -2.58 -9.04 16.82
N GLY A 122 -2.32 -10.27 16.39
CA GLY A 122 -2.81 -10.78 15.10
C GLY A 122 -1.89 -10.44 13.92
N ARG A 123 -2.44 -9.99 12.79
CA ARG A 123 -1.70 -9.80 11.52
C ARG A 123 -1.62 -8.33 11.14
N ARG A 124 -0.42 -7.85 10.80
CA ARG A 124 -0.22 -6.50 10.21
C ARG A 124 0.42 -6.61 8.84
N LYS A 125 -0.05 -5.79 7.90
CA LYS A 125 0.49 -5.74 6.54
C LYS A 125 1.33 -4.48 6.38
N ILE A 126 2.53 -4.65 5.82
CA ILE A 126 3.39 -3.54 5.39
C ILE A 126 3.40 -3.53 3.86
N PRO A 127 2.80 -2.52 3.21
CA PRO A 127 2.87 -2.39 1.76
C PRO A 127 4.28 -1.98 1.31
N LEU A 128 4.78 -2.60 0.25
CA LEU A 128 6.04 -2.20 -0.40
C LEU A 128 5.79 -1.04 -1.37
N GLN A 129 6.51 0.08 -1.19
CA GLN A 129 6.22 1.33 -1.92
C GLN A 129 6.63 1.34 -3.40
N ARG A 130 7.46 0.39 -3.86
CA ARG A 130 7.97 0.37 -5.24
C ARG A 130 7.77 -0.98 -5.93
N PRO A 131 7.54 -0.99 -7.26
CA PRO A 131 7.52 -2.20 -8.06
C PRO A 131 8.89 -2.88 -8.02
N LEU A 132 8.87 -4.22 -7.99
CA LEU A 132 10.02 -5.04 -7.65
C LEU A 132 11.09 -5.10 -8.72
N GLU A 133 12.34 -4.86 -8.31
CA GLU A 133 13.51 -5.48 -8.95
C GLU A 133 13.84 -6.76 -8.16
N PHE A 134 13.80 -7.92 -8.83
CA PHE A 134 13.95 -9.25 -8.20
C PHE A 134 15.26 -9.39 -7.41
N VAL A 135 16.31 -8.69 -7.84
CA VAL A 135 17.62 -8.63 -7.19
C VAL A 135 17.51 -7.99 -5.81
N MET A 136 16.79 -6.86 -5.71
CA MET A 136 16.66 -6.11 -4.47
C MET A 136 15.76 -6.84 -3.45
N LEU A 137 14.77 -7.60 -3.93
CA LEU A 137 13.97 -8.48 -3.07
C LEU A 137 14.81 -9.61 -2.48
N LYS A 138 15.62 -10.29 -3.29
CA LYS A 138 16.50 -11.35 -2.75
C LYS A 138 17.46 -10.79 -1.72
N TRP A 139 18.06 -9.62 -2.00
CA TRP A 139 18.97 -8.96 -1.08
C TRP A 139 18.32 -8.64 0.27
N ILE A 140 17.12 -8.03 0.28
CA ILE A 140 16.45 -7.69 1.54
C ILE A 140 16.06 -8.94 2.36
N ILE A 141 15.64 -10.02 1.67
CA ILE A 141 15.31 -11.29 2.33
C ILE A 141 16.54 -11.88 2.99
N THR A 142 17.65 -11.99 2.26
CA THR A 142 18.91 -12.53 2.79
C THR A 142 19.43 -11.71 3.97
N GLN A 143 19.31 -10.39 3.91
CA GLN A 143 19.70 -9.51 5.00
C GLN A 143 18.80 -9.65 6.23
N ALA A 144 17.49 -9.78 6.05
CA ALA A 144 16.57 -10.01 7.15
C ALA A 144 16.71 -11.41 7.77
N GLU A 145 17.01 -12.45 6.98
CA GLU A 145 17.40 -13.77 7.47
C GLU A 145 18.70 -13.70 8.30
N ALA A 146 19.70 -12.94 7.84
CA ALA A 146 20.94 -12.70 8.59
C ALA A 146 20.71 -11.96 9.92
N LEU A 147 19.67 -11.11 10.00
CA LEU A 147 19.22 -10.45 11.23
C LEU A 147 18.37 -11.37 12.13
N GLY A 148 18.18 -12.64 11.75
CA GLY A 148 17.49 -13.66 12.52
C GLY A 148 15.97 -13.55 12.47
N TYR A 149 15.41 -13.07 11.36
CA TYR A 149 13.97 -13.14 11.07
C TYR A 149 13.64 -14.42 10.29
N VAL A 150 12.55 -15.08 10.66
CA VAL A 150 12.00 -16.20 9.88
C VAL A 150 11.12 -15.64 8.76
N ILE A 151 11.64 -15.64 7.54
CA ILE A 151 10.90 -15.18 6.35
C ILE A 151 10.29 -16.39 5.64
N ASN A 152 8.97 -16.46 5.63
CA ASN A 152 8.25 -17.44 4.85
C ASN A 152 7.98 -16.84 3.46
N ARG A 153 8.55 -17.43 2.42
CA ARG A 153 8.24 -17.06 1.03
C ARG A 153 6.86 -17.63 0.75
N GLY A 154 5.82 -16.79 0.82
CA GLY A 154 4.47 -17.20 0.51
C GLY A 154 4.44 -17.74 -0.92
N GLY A 155 4.47 -19.06 -1.04
CA GLY A 155 4.25 -19.77 -2.28
C GLY A 155 2.90 -19.37 -2.86
N GLU A 156 2.87 -19.33 -4.18
CA GLU A 156 1.74 -19.05 -5.05
C GLU A 156 0.43 -19.64 -4.49
N GLY A 157 -0.57 -18.77 -4.37
CA GLY A 157 -1.94 -19.11 -4.02
C GLY A 157 -2.85 -17.99 -4.45
#